data_AF-A0A7J8TVP0-F1
#
_entry.id   AF-A0A7J8TVP0-F1
#
_cell.length_a   1.000
_cell.length_b   1.000
_cell.length_c   1.000
_cell.angle_alpha   90.00
_cell.angle_beta   90.00
_cell.angle_gamma   90.00
#
_symmetry.space_group_name_H-M   'P 1'
#
loop_
_entity.id
_entity.type
_entity.pdbx_description
1 polymer ?
#
loop_
_entity_poly.entity_id
_entity_poly.type
_entity_poly.pdbx_seq_one_letter_code
_entity_poly.pdbx_strand_id
1 'polypeptide(L)'
;MAIAEFLLFVLIATLRGMFLCGANDLITIFVAPECFNLCSHLLSGYTKKDVRSNEATTKYLLMGGASFSILVHGFSWLYGSSGGEIEPQEIVNGLSNTQMYNSLRISIALKFTTLGIGFKLSPTPSHQWTPNIYKGMWFVR
;
A
#
# COMPACT_ATOMS: atom_id res chain seq x y z
N MET A 1 -16.50 -25.79 -0.68
CA MET A 1 -16.62 -24.41 -1.19
C MET A 1 -15.41 -23.52 -0.87
N ALA A 2 -14.44 -23.95 -0.06
CA ALA A 2 -13.44 -23.04 0.53
C ALA A 2 -12.10 -22.90 -0.23
N ILE A 3 -11.65 -23.95 -0.94
CA ILE A 3 -10.35 -23.93 -1.67
C ILE A 3 -10.37 -23.01 -2.90
N ALA A 4 -11.48 -22.96 -3.63
CA ALA A 4 -11.58 -22.11 -4.82
C ALA A 4 -11.49 -20.61 -4.46
N GLU A 5 -12.14 -20.18 -3.37
CA GLU A 5 -12.08 -18.79 -2.88
C GLU A 5 -10.66 -18.43 -2.44
N PHE A 6 -9.99 -19.32 -1.69
CA PHE A 6 -8.59 -19.14 -1.28
C PHE A 6 -7.66 -18.96 -2.50
N LEU A 7 -7.73 -19.88 -3.47
CA LEU A 7 -6.92 -19.82 -4.68
C LEU A 7 -7.20 -18.57 -5.53
N LEU A 8 -8.48 -18.16 -5.59
CA LEU A 8 -8.89 -16.96 -6.30
C LEU A 8 -8.27 -15.69 -5.68
N PHE A 9 -8.27 -15.55 -4.35
CA PHE A 9 -7.62 -14.40 -3.71
C PHE A 9 -6.09 -14.39 -3.90
N VAL A 10 -5.45 -15.56 -3.85
CA VAL A 10 -4.01 -15.69 -4.12
C VAL A 10 -3.68 -15.32 -5.57
N LEU A 11 -4.51 -15.74 -6.53
CA LEU A 11 -4.33 -15.42 -7.94
C LEU A 11 -4.54 -13.92 -8.22
N ILE A 12 -5.56 -13.31 -7.59
CA ILE A 12 -5.77 -11.86 -7.70
C ILE A 12 -4.60 -11.09 -7.09
N ALA A 13 -4.10 -11.51 -5.92
CA ALA A 13 -2.95 -10.87 -5.29
C ALA A 13 -1.71 -10.92 -6.20
N THR A 14 -1.37 -12.10 -6.74
CA THR A 14 -0.23 -12.24 -7.67
C THR A 14 -0.40 -11.41 -8.94
N LEU A 15 -1.58 -11.41 -9.55
CA LEU A 15 -1.90 -10.59 -10.72
C LEU A 15 -1.73 -9.09 -10.44
N ARG A 16 -2.19 -8.60 -9.28
CA ARG A 16 -2.03 -7.20 -8.89
C ARG A 16 -0.57 -6.84 -8.65
N GLY A 17 0.22 -7.76 -8.07
CA GLY A 17 1.67 -7.60 -7.94
C GLY A 17 2.37 -7.47 -9.29
N MET A 18 2.00 -8.29 -10.27
CA MET A 18 2.53 -8.17 -11.64
C MET A 18 2.14 -6.84 -12.29
N PHE A 19 0.91 -6.36 -12.07
CA PHE A 19 0.45 -5.07 -12.59
C PHE A 19 1.24 -3.90 -11.99
N LEU A 20 1.64 -3.99 -10.72
CA LEU A 20 2.48 -3.00 -10.05
C LEU A 20 3.87 -2.89 -10.70
N CYS A 21 4.47 -4.01 -11.13
CA CYS A 21 5.78 -3.99 -11.80
C CYS A 21 5.77 -3.28 -13.15
N GLY A 22 4.61 -3.23 -13.83
CA GLY A 22 4.43 -2.53 -15.11
C GLY A 22 3.78 -1.15 -14.99
N ALA A 23 3.63 -0.61 -13.78
CA ALA A 23 2.90 0.62 -13.54
C ALA A 23 3.72 1.85 -13.95
N ASN A 24 3.21 2.62 -14.92
CA ASN A 24 3.81 3.88 -15.38
C ASN A 24 3.01 5.12 -14.95
N ASP A 25 1.89 4.94 -14.23
CA ASP A 25 1.02 6.02 -13.78
C ASP A 25 0.90 6.01 -12.27
N LEU A 26 0.84 7.20 -11.64
CA LEU A 26 0.68 7.35 -10.20
C LEU A 26 -0.57 6.63 -9.67
N ILE A 27 -1.67 6.65 -10.45
CA ILE A 27 -2.92 5.96 -10.12
C ILE A 27 -2.72 4.45 -10.09
N THR A 28 -2.00 3.91 -11.07
CA THR A 28 -1.73 2.46 -11.14
C THR A 28 -0.82 2.01 -10.01
N ILE A 29 0.21 2.82 -9.70
CA ILE A 29 1.11 2.62 -8.56
C ILE A 29 0.35 2.67 -7.23
N PHE A 30 -0.75 3.42 -7.16
CA PHE A 30 -1.61 3.52 -5.99
C PHE A 30 -2.60 2.35 -5.85
N VAL A 31 -3.30 2.02 -6.93
CA VAL A 31 -4.40 1.05 -6.93
C VAL A 31 -3.90 -0.39 -6.84
N ALA A 32 -2.82 -0.73 -7.56
CA ALA A 32 -2.33 -2.10 -7.62
C ALA A 32 -1.92 -2.68 -6.24
N PRO A 33 -1.09 -2.00 -5.42
CA PRO A 33 -0.74 -2.48 -4.09
C PRO A 33 -1.88 -2.36 -3.08
N GLU A 34 -2.93 -1.57 -3.35
CA GLU A 34 -4.11 -1.52 -2.49
C GLU A 34 -5.02 -2.73 -2.71
N CYS A 35 -5.28 -3.10 -3.96
CA CYS A 35 -5.96 -4.34 -4.27
C CYS A 35 -5.22 -5.56 -3.74
N PHE A 36 -3.88 -5.55 -3.80
CA PHE A 36 -3.03 -6.59 -3.19
C PHE A 36 -3.24 -6.71 -1.68
N ASN A 37 -3.27 -5.57 -0.97
CA ASN A 37 -3.51 -5.52 0.48
C ASN A 37 -4.90 -6.04 0.84
N LEU A 38 -5.94 -5.63 0.11
CA LEU A 38 -7.31 -6.11 0.33
C LEU A 38 -7.42 -7.64 0.20
N CYS A 39 -6.79 -8.22 -0.82
CA CYS A 39 -6.75 -9.68 -0.97
C CYS A 39 -6.02 -10.35 0.20
N SER A 40 -4.92 -9.75 0.66
CA SER A 40 -4.15 -10.24 1.81
C SER A 40 -4.94 -10.17 3.13
N HIS A 41 -5.73 -9.10 3.33
CA HIS A 41 -6.63 -8.96 4.47
C HIS A 41 -7.73 -10.03 4.47
N LEU A 42 -8.33 -10.33 3.31
CA LEU A 42 -9.33 -11.39 3.18
C LEU A 42 -8.72 -12.77 3.45
N LEU A 43 -7.46 -12.98 3.03
CA LEU A 43 -6.74 -14.23 3.27
C LEU A 43 -6.38 -14.43 4.75
N SER A 44 -5.99 -13.37 5.45
CA SER A 44 -5.63 -13.45 6.88
C SER A 44 -6.82 -13.83 7.77
N GLY A 45 -8.04 -13.49 7.34
CA GLY A 45 -9.30 -13.77 8.04
C GLY A 45 -10.03 -15.03 7.58
N TYR A 46 -9.37 -15.90 6.81
CA TYR A 46 -10.00 -17.10 6.24
C TYR A 46 -10.59 -18.03 7.32
N THR A 47 -9.94 -18.12 8.49
CA THR A 47 -10.43 -18.91 9.64
C THR A 47 -11.39 -18.10 10.51
N LYS A 48 -12.62 -17.91 10.01
CA LYS A 48 -13.67 -17.11 10.66
C LYS A 48 -14.04 -17.53 12.09
N LYS A 49 -13.71 -18.76 12.49
CA LYS A 49 -14.04 -19.32 13.82
C LYS A 49 -12.98 -19.02 14.89
N ASP A 50 -11.79 -18.54 14.51
CA ASP A 50 -10.73 -18.23 15.44
C ASP A 50 -10.74 -16.73 15.77
N VAL A 51 -11.02 -16.40 17.04
CA VAL A 51 -11.07 -15.02 17.55
C VAL A 51 -9.74 -14.30 17.29
N ARG A 52 -8.61 -15.03 17.34
CA ARG A 52 -7.28 -14.45 17.15
C ARG A 52 -7.00 -14.11 15.69
N SER A 53 -7.51 -14.91 14.74
CA SER A 53 -7.43 -14.62 13.30
C SER A 53 -8.28 -13.39 12.94
N ASN A 54 -9.46 -13.24 13.55
CA ASN A 54 -10.30 -12.05 13.39
C ASN A 54 -9.64 -10.79 13.98
N GLU A 55 -9.03 -10.89 15.16
CA GLU A 55 -8.32 -9.79 15.79
C GLU A 55 -7.12 -9.35 14.92
N ALA A 56 -6.32 -10.30 14.42
CA ALA A 56 -5.20 -10.02 13.54
C ALA A 56 -5.64 -9.37 12.23
N THR A 57 -6.73 -9.86 11.62
CA THR A 57 -7.28 -9.30 10.37
C THR A 57 -7.78 -7.87 10.56
N THR A 58 -8.49 -7.61 11.66
CA THR A 58 -8.98 -6.25 11.98
C THR A 58 -7.82 -5.29 12.20
N LYS A 59 -6.79 -5.70 12.96
CA LYS A 59 -5.59 -4.90 13.16
C LYS A 59 -4.85 -4.63 11.85
N TYR A 60 -4.76 -5.64 10.99
CA TYR A 60 -4.09 -5.52 9.70
C TYR A 60 -4.83 -4.53 8.79
N LEU A 61 -6.16 -4.60 8.73
CA LEU A 61 -6.98 -3.69 7.93
C LEU A 61 -6.87 -2.24 8.41
N LEU A 62 -6.93 -1.99 9.72
CA LEU A 62 -6.80 -0.65 10.30
C LEU A 62 -5.41 -0.05 10.02
N MET A 63 -4.36 -0.84 10.22
CA MET A 63 -2.98 -0.43 9.95
C MET A 63 -2.73 -0.19 8.44
N GLY A 64 -3.27 -1.06 7.59
CA GLY A 64 -3.24 -0.91 6.13
C GLY A 64 -3.93 0.37 5.66
N GLY A 65 -5.14 0.65 6.16
CA GLY A 65 -5.91 1.85 5.82
C GLY A 65 -5.25 3.16 6.28
N ALA A 66 -4.59 3.15 7.45
CA ALA A 66 -3.81 4.29 7.93
C ALA A 66 -2.61 4.59 7.00
N SER A 67 -1.87 3.55 6.61
CA SER A 67 -0.75 3.67 5.65
C SER A 67 -1.21 4.17 4.29
N PHE A 68 -2.34 3.66 3.79
CA PHE A 68 -2.95 4.09 2.54
C PHE A 68 -3.31 5.57 2.55
N SER A 69 -3.87 6.06 3.65
CA SER A 69 -4.24 7.47 3.83
C SER A 69 -3.01 8.40 3.81
N ILE A 70 -1.88 7.96 4.36
CA ILE A 70 -0.61 8.70 4.33
C ILE A 70 -0.04 8.72 2.90
N LEU A 71 -0.09 7.57 2.22
CA LEU A 71 0.44 7.42 0.87
C LEU A 71 -0.36 8.26 -0.15
N VAL A 72 -1.70 8.23 -0.10
CA VAL A 72 -2.56 9.05 -0.98
C VAL A 72 -2.35 10.54 -0.75
N HIS A 73 -2.08 10.97 0.49
CA HIS A 73 -1.72 12.36 0.77
C HIS A 73 -0.41 12.73 0.07
N GLY A 74 0.63 11.89 0.17
CA GLY A 74 1.90 12.13 -0.54
C GLY A 74 1.71 12.30 -2.05
N PHE A 75 0.91 11.43 -2.66
CA PHE A 75 0.55 11.47 -4.07
C PHE A 75 -0.26 12.71 -4.46
N SER A 76 -1.23 13.12 -3.63
CA SER A 76 -2.00 14.35 -3.85
C SER A 76 -1.11 15.59 -3.90
N TRP A 77 -0.12 15.69 -3.01
CA TRP A 77 0.83 16.80 -3.02
C TRP A 77 1.75 16.78 -4.25
N LEU A 78 2.18 15.60 -4.73
CA LEU A 78 2.97 15.47 -5.96
C LEU A 78 2.16 15.89 -7.18
N TYR A 79 0.96 15.35 -7.32
CA TYR A 79 0.02 15.68 -8.40
C TYR A 79 -0.29 17.18 -8.46
N GLY A 80 -0.63 17.79 -7.32
CA GLY A 80 -0.92 19.22 -7.24
C GLY A 80 0.30 20.13 -7.50
N SER A 81 1.52 19.64 -7.25
CA SER A 81 2.75 20.39 -7.54
C SER A 81 3.18 20.27 -9.00
N SER A 82 2.81 19.19 -9.67
CA SER A 82 3.12 18.95 -11.09
C SER A 82 2.17 19.67 -12.05
N GLY A 83 1.09 20.27 -11.57
CA GLY A 83 0.07 20.88 -12.43
C GLY A 83 -0.99 19.91 -12.96
N GLY A 84 -1.07 18.69 -12.41
CA GLY A 84 -2.07 17.69 -12.78
C GLY A 84 -1.55 16.50 -13.59
N GLU A 85 -0.23 16.33 -13.70
CA GLU A 85 0.36 15.18 -14.37
C GLU A 85 0.30 13.92 -13.51
N ILE A 86 0.09 12.78 -14.17
CA ILE A 86 -0.10 11.47 -13.53
C ILE A 86 1.11 10.57 -13.79
N GLU A 87 1.85 10.80 -14.86
CA GLU A 87 3.04 10.04 -15.20
C GLU A 87 4.25 10.54 -14.39
N PRO A 88 5.02 9.65 -13.72
CA PRO A 88 6.19 10.05 -12.95
C PRO A 88 7.23 10.84 -13.75
N GLN A 89 7.37 10.54 -15.05
CA GLN A 89 8.31 11.27 -15.93
C GLN A 89 7.87 12.72 -16.12
N GLU A 90 6.59 12.94 -16.40
CA GLU A 90 6.03 14.29 -16.52
C GLU A 90 6.01 15.03 -15.18
N ILE A 91 5.84 14.33 -14.06
CA ILE A 91 5.94 14.93 -12.73
C ILE A 91 7.34 15.49 -12.46
N VAL A 92 8.39 14.77 -12.84
CA VAL A 92 9.77 15.25 -12.72
C VAL A 92 10.01 16.44 -13.63
N ASN A 93 9.51 16.42 -14.87
CA ASN A 93 9.61 17.52 -15.80
C ASN A 93 8.90 18.78 -15.27
N GLY A 94 7.66 18.66 -14.78
CA GLY A 94 6.87 19.74 -14.19
C GLY A 94 7.54 20.35 -12.94
N LEU A 95 8.16 19.53 -12.11
CA LEU A 95 8.95 19.99 -10.96
C LEU A 95 10.19 20.80 -11.38
N SER A 96 10.88 20.36 -12.45
CA SER A 96 12.09 21.01 -12.93
C SER A 96 11.81 22.38 -13.54
N ASN A 97 10.72 22.48 -14.32
CA ASN A 97 10.29 23.73 -14.96
C ASN A 97 9.84 24.79 -13.96
N THR A 98 9.28 24.37 -12.83
CA THR A 98 8.79 25.28 -11.78
C THR A 98 9.88 25.66 -10.76
N GLN A 99 11.12 25.15 -10.91
CA GLN A 99 12.21 25.29 -9.93
C GLN A 99 11.80 24.93 -8.49
N MET A 100 10.76 24.11 -8.31
CA MET A 100 10.21 23.79 -6.99
C MET A 100 10.94 22.65 -6.28
N TYR A 101 12.07 22.18 -6.80
CA TYR A 101 12.86 21.07 -6.25
C TYR A 101 13.17 21.22 -4.75
N ASN A 102 13.34 22.44 -4.26
CA ASN A 102 13.64 22.75 -2.85
C ASN A 102 12.44 23.27 -2.06
N SER A 103 11.24 23.21 -2.62
CA SER A 103 10.04 23.68 -1.91
C SER A 103 9.73 22.77 -0.73
N LEU A 104 9.25 23.38 0.35
CA LEU A 104 8.75 22.66 1.53
C LEU A 104 7.67 21.63 1.14
N ARG A 105 6.87 21.95 0.13
CA ARG A 105 5.76 21.14 -0.38
C ARG A 105 6.24 19.77 -0.90
N ILE A 106 7.25 19.76 -1.77
CA ILE A 106 7.81 18.52 -2.34
C ILE A 106 8.55 17.71 -1.29
N SER A 107 9.25 18.37 -0.36
CA SER A 107 9.86 17.71 0.79
C SER A 107 8.83 16.99 1.67
N ILE A 108 7.66 17.60 1.91
CA ILE A 108 6.55 16.97 2.64
C ILE A 108 5.98 15.80 1.83
N ALA A 109 5.75 15.98 0.53
CA ALA A 109 5.22 14.95 -0.36
C ALA A 109 6.10 13.69 -0.39
N LEU A 110 7.42 13.87 -0.49
CA LEU A 110 8.41 12.80 -0.44
C LEU A 110 8.41 12.09 0.92
N LYS A 111 8.34 12.83 2.04
CA LYS A 111 8.26 12.22 3.37
C LYS A 111 7.01 11.37 3.53
N PHE A 112 5.84 11.88 3.13
CA PHE A 112 4.58 11.13 3.19
C PHE A 112 4.61 9.88 2.31
N THR A 113 5.13 10.00 1.09
CA THR A 113 5.26 8.86 0.16
C THR A 113 6.20 7.79 0.73
N THR A 114 7.39 8.19 1.22
CA THR A 114 8.35 7.27 1.85
C THR A 114 7.81 6.64 3.12
N LEU A 115 7.06 7.37 3.95
CA LEU A 115 6.40 6.83 5.14
C LEU A 115 5.31 5.81 4.77
N GLY A 116 4.50 6.10 3.76
CA GLY A 116 3.45 5.21 3.26
C GLY A 116 4.02 3.89 2.71
N ILE A 117 5.05 3.98 1.86
CA ILE A 117 5.75 2.81 1.30
C ILE A 117 6.53 2.06 2.39
N GLY A 118 7.21 2.80 3.27
CA GLY A 118 7.93 2.26 4.41
C GLY A 118 7.03 1.41 5.29
N PHE A 119 5.83 1.88 5.61
CA PHE A 119 4.87 1.09 6.38
C PHE A 119 4.57 -0.27 5.75
N LYS A 120 4.42 -0.35 4.42
CA LYS A 120 4.19 -1.63 3.72
C LYS A 120 5.41 -2.56 3.77
N LEU A 121 6.63 -2.02 3.78
CA LEU A 121 7.88 -2.78 3.86
C LEU A 121 8.27 -3.22 5.28
N SER A 122 7.63 -2.66 6.32
CA SER A 122 7.94 -2.94 7.73
C SER A 122 9.41 -2.78 8.18
N PRO A 123 10.22 -1.81 7.68
CA PRO A 123 11.53 -1.53 8.27
C PRO A 123 11.36 -0.95 9.67
N THR A 124 12.37 -1.12 10.53
CA THR A 124 12.46 -0.44 11.84
C THR A 124 12.29 1.08 11.63
N PRO A 125 11.38 1.79 12.32
CA PRO A 125 10.58 1.42 13.50
C PRO A 125 9.17 0.86 13.22
N SER A 126 8.73 0.85 11.96
CA SER A 126 7.36 0.50 11.54
C SER A 126 7.01 -1.00 11.61
N HIS A 127 7.87 -1.85 12.16
CA HIS A 127 7.64 -3.31 12.26
C HIS A 127 6.63 -3.73 13.36
N GLN A 128 6.13 -2.81 14.17
CA GLN A 128 5.36 -3.14 15.39
C GLN A 128 4.08 -3.96 15.11
N TRP A 129 3.49 -3.80 13.93
CA TRP A 129 2.28 -4.51 13.51
C TRP A 129 2.57 -5.90 12.94
N THR A 130 3.77 -6.11 12.38
CA THR A 130 4.22 -7.34 11.72
C THR A 130 4.14 -8.58 12.64
N PRO A 131 4.77 -8.64 13.83
CA PRO A 131 4.80 -9.88 14.64
C PRO A 131 3.41 -10.33 15.13
N ASN A 132 2.46 -9.39 15.31
CA ASN A 132 1.11 -9.70 15.77
C ASN A 132 0.26 -10.35 14.67
N ILE A 133 0.44 -9.94 13.42
CA ILE A 133 -0.33 -10.49 12.29
C ILE A 133 0.20 -11.85 11.88
N TYR A 134 1.52 -12.02 11.81
CA TYR A 134 2.11 -13.33 11.51
C TYR A 134 1.73 -14.38 12.58
N LYS A 135 1.69 -14.03 13.87
CA LYS A 135 1.22 -14.92 14.94
C LYS A 135 -0.27 -15.26 14.88
N GLY A 136 -1.09 -14.40 14.26
CA GLY A 136 -2.53 -14.63 14.11
C GLY A 136 -2.92 -15.30 12.80
N MET A 137 -1.99 -15.42 11.86
CA MET A 137 -2.25 -15.99 10.54
C MET A 137 -2.29 -17.52 10.62
N TRP A 138 -3.26 -18.11 9.92
CA TRP A 138 -3.54 -19.55 9.93
C TRP A 138 -2.34 -20.41 9.50
N PHE A 139 -1.43 -19.88 8.66
CA PHE A 139 -0.29 -20.61 8.10
C PHE A 139 0.84 -20.92 9.12
N VAL A 140 0.85 -20.28 10.29
CA VAL A 140 1.89 -20.46 11.33
C VAL A 140 1.46 -21.51 12.38
N ARG A 141 0.44 -22.33 12.09
CA ARG A 141 -0.05 -23.42 12.94
C ARG A 141 -0.01 -24.77 12.24
#